data_AF-A0A149ZR18-F1
#
_entry.id   AF-A0A149ZR18-F1
#
_cell.length_a   1.000
_cell.length_b   1.000
_cell.length_c   1.000
_cell.angle_alpha   90.00
_cell.angle_beta   90.00
_cell.angle_gamma   90.00
#
_symmetry.space_group_name_H-M   'P 1'
#
loop_
_entity.id
_entity.type
_entity.pdbx_description
1 polymer ?
#
loop_
_entity_poly.entity_id
_entity_poly.type
_entity_poly.pdbx_seq_one_letter_code
_entity_poly.pdbx_strand_id
1 'polypeptide(L)'
;MYYLALLADEKNATEWAPDSPEFAVAVARHEAFTERAGSAIVGGGALYPSAEAATIRNEGGRTLITDGPFAETAEVIGGYYVLEGSDLDEVLNVARHIPEAIIELWPMFEWMPVTDQKGCWMALLREPVAAAVAPGTPQWDEGMAEHEKFGRLAGSAVRGGGALYPPDSATTIRVRDGELLLTDGPFAETAEVANGLYVLAADDRESAIALSAKIPVTPKGCIELRQIVAYSE
;
A
#
# COMPACT_ATOMS: atom_id res chain seq x y z
N MET A 1 -16.56 3.68 5.60
CA MET A 1 -15.18 4.22 5.75
C MET A 1 -14.22 3.20 5.15
N TYR A 2 -13.14 3.65 4.55
CA TYR A 2 -12.15 2.76 3.93
C TYR A 2 -10.87 2.71 4.75
N TYR A 3 -10.23 1.55 4.77
CA TYR A 3 -8.97 1.34 5.48
C TYR A 3 -8.00 0.57 4.60
N LEU A 4 -6.78 1.08 4.47
CA LEU A 4 -5.68 0.35 3.86
C LEU A 4 -5.05 -0.56 4.91
N ALA A 5 -5.08 -1.87 4.68
CA ALA A 5 -4.29 -2.84 5.43
C ALA A 5 -3.03 -3.15 4.61
N LEU A 6 -1.86 -2.73 5.07
CA LEU A 6 -0.56 -3.15 4.52
C LEU A 6 -0.12 -4.44 5.23
N LEU A 7 0.16 -5.48 4.46
CA LEU A 7 0.49 -6.80 4.98
C LEU A 7 2.00 -6.96 4.98
N ALA A 8 2.60 -6.96 6.16
CA ALA A 8 4.02 -7.17 6.34
C ALA A 8 4.33 -8.55 6.92
N ASP A 9 5.48 -9.10 6.54
CA ASP A 9 6.06 -10.30 7.15
C ASP A 9 7.56 -10.11 7.37
N GLU A 10 8.14 -10.89 8.29
CA GLU A 10 9.54 -10.84 8.72
C GLU A 10 10.52 -11.46 7.68
N LYS A 11 10.20 -11.36 6.39
CA LYS A 11 11.02 -11.66 5.18
C LYS A 11 10.91 -13.05 4.52
N ASN A 12 10.06 -13.97 4.95
CA ASN A 12 9.99 -15.29 4.30
C ASN A 12 8.84 -15.43 3.30
N ALA A 13 7.61 -15.05 3.63
CA ALA A 13 6.47 -15.21 2.71
C ALA A 13 6.39 -14.11 1.64
N THR A 14 6.95 -12.93 1.91
CA THR A 14 6.90 -11.74 1.04
C THR A 14 7.85 -11.79 -0.16
N GLU A 15 8.72 -12.80 -0.20
CA GLU A 15 9.78 -12.97 -1.21
C GLU A 15 9.55 -14.17 -2.13
N TRP A 16 8.44 -14.89 -1.96
CA TRP A 16 8.13 -16.02 -2.84
C TRP A 16 7.77 -15.52 -4.24
N ALA A 17 8.41 -16.12 -5.25
CA ALA A 17 8.08 -15.87 -6.63
C ALA A 17 6.62 -16.30 -6.91
N PRO A 18 5.86 -15.57 -7.74
CA PRO A 18 4.45 -15.90 -7.98
C PRO A 18 4.18 -17.30 -8.54
N ASP A 19 5.17 -17.96 -9.13
CA ASP A 19 5.09 -19.32 -9.65
C ASP A 19 5.58 -20.40 -8.68
N SER A 20 5.95 -20.04 -7.45
CA SER A 20 6.45 -20.98 -6.45
C SER A 20 5.31 -21.76 -5.74
N PRO A 21 5.56 -23.00 -5.30
CA PRO A 21 4.60 -23.76 -4.50
C PRO A 21 4.21 -23.07 -3.18
N GLU A 22 5.16 -22.40 -2.53
CA GLU A 22 4.92 -21.66 -1.30
C GLU A 22 3.99 -20.47 -1.52
N PHE A 23 4.20 -19.73 -2.61
CA PHE A 23 3.27 -18.66 -3.02
C PHE A 23 1.87 -19.20 -3.26
N ALA A 24 1.73 -20.32 -3.98
CA ALA A 24 0.42 -20.95 -4.21
C ALA A 24 -0.29 -21.36 -2.91
N VAL A 25 0.45 -21.83 -1.90
CA VAL A 25 -0.10 -22.14 -0.56
C VAL A 25 -0.57 -20.87 0.16
N ALA A 26 0.21 -19.78 0.11
CA ALA A 26 -0.23 -18.49 0.66
C ALA A 26 -1.49 -17.98 -0.05
N VAL A 27 -1.50 -18.00 -1.39
CA VAL A 27 -2.66 -17.58 -2.19
C VAL A 27 -3.92 -18.33 -1.78
N ALA A 28 -3.87 -19.66 -1.63
CA ALA A 28 -5.04 -20.44 -1.20
C ALA A 28 -5.57 -20.02 0.19
N ARG A 29 -4.70 -19.61 1.11
CA ARG A 29 -5.11 -19.07 2.43
C ARG A 29 -5.76 -17.71 2.30
N HIS A 30 -5.21 -16.84 1.44
CA HIS A 30 -5.78 -15.54 1.14
C HIS A 30 -7.12 -15.65 0.42
N GLU A 31 -7.29 -16.58 -0.51
CA GLU A 31 -8.56 -16.90 -1.18
C GLU A 31 -9.63 -17.33 -0.17
N ALA A 32 -9.30 -18.23 0.76
CA ALA A 32 -10.23 -18.62 1.82
C ALA A 32 -10.60 -17.44 2.74
N PHE A 33 -9.66 -16.52 2.99
CA PHE A 33 -9.94 -15.29 3.72
C PHE A 33 -10.85 -14.35 2.93
N THR A 34 -10.57 -14.11 1.63
CA THR A 34 -11.36 -13.19 0.81
C THR A 34 -12.78 -13.69 0.59
N GLU A 35 -12.97 -15.01 0.41
CA GLU A 35 -14.30 -15.63 0.34
C GLU A 35 -15.11 -15.37 1.61
N ARG A 36 -14.49 -15.51 2.79
CA ARG A 36 -15.15 -15.26 4.08
C ARG A 36 -15.42 -13.78 4.34
N ALA A 37 -14.47 -12.90 3.99
CA ALA A 37 -14.59 -11.46 4.21
C ALA A 37 -15.61 -10.81 3.25
N GLY A 38 -15.79 -11.39 2.06
CA GLY A 38 -16.80 -10.97 1.10
C GLY A 38 -16.70 -9.49 0.74
N SER A 39 -17.82 -8.79 0.82
CA SER A 39 -17.92 -7.37 0.46
C SER A 39 -17.15 -6.41 1.37
N ALA A 40 -16.61 -6.89 2.50
CA ALA A 40 -15.74 -6.06 3.33
C ALA A 40 -14.40 -5.75 2.64
N ILE A 41 -14.01 -6.51 1.61
CA ILE A 41 -12.83 -6.23 0.79
C ILE A 41 -13.27 -5.52 -0.49
N VAL A 42 -12.77 -4.29 -0.69
CA VAL A 42 -13.08 -3.43 -1.85
C VAL A 42 -11.86 -3.14 -2.73
N GLY A 43 -10.73 -3.76 -2.41
CA GLY A 43 -9.48 -3.64 -3.14
C GLY A 43 -8.39 -4.46 -2.45
N GLY A 44 -7.28 -4.66 -3.15
CA GLY A 44 -6.14 -5.40 -2.61
C GLY A 44 -5.43 -6.20 -3.69
N GLY A 45 -4.24 -6.69 -3.38
CA GLY A 45 -3.45 -7.49 -4.30
C GLY A 45 -2.15 -7.93 -3.65
N ALA A 46 -1.66 -9.11 -4.06
CA ALA A 46 -0.31 -9.53 -3.73
C ALA A 46 0.69 -8.76 -4.60
N LEU A 47 1.88 -8.55 -4.08
CA LEU A 47 2.96 -7.83 -4.76
C LEU A 47 4.06 -8.80 -5.15
N TYR A 48 4.68 -8.57 -6.29
CA TYR A 48 5.94 -9.24 -6.65
C TYR A 48 7.01 -9.03 -5.57
N PRO A 49 7.97 -9.96 -5.36
CA PRO A 49 9.00 -9.89 -4.32
C PRO A 49 9.67 -8.52 -4.16
N SER A 50 10.11 -8.17 -2.95
CA SER A 50 10.64 -6.83 -2.69
C SER A 50 11.90 -6.52 -3.48
N ALA A 51 12.68 -7.55 -3.83
CA ALA A 51 13.82 -7.44 -4.74
C ALA A 51 13.47 -6.87 -6.13
N GLU A 52 12.20 -6.95 -6.56
CA GLU A 52 11.71 -6.40 -7.83
C GLU A 52 11.20 -4.96 -7.70
N ALA A 53 11.15 -4.40 -6.49
CA ALA A 53 10.70 -3.05 -6.25
C ALA A 53 11.60 -2.00 -6.93
N ALA A 54 11.04 -0.81 -7.13
CA ALA A 54 11.79 0.40 -7.42
C ALA A 54 11.48 1.45 -6.35
N THR A 55 12.51 2.05 -5.78
CA THR A 55 12.37 3.22 -4.92
C THR A 55 12.66 4.48 -5.73
N ILE A 56 11.70 5.41 -5.76
CA ILE A 56 11.78 6.64 -6.54
C ILE A 56 11.77 7.84 -5.60
N ARG A 57 12.79 8.69 -5.71
CA ARG A 57 12.92 9.95 -4.94
C ARG A 57 13.08 11.13 -5.88
N ASN A 58 12.38 12.22 -5.59
CA ASN A 58 12.51 13.48 -6.32
C ASN A 58 13.22 14.50 -5.42
N GLU A 59 14.52 14.72 -5.67
CA GLU A 59 15.36 15.61 -4.86
C GLU A 59 16.04 16.64 -5.77
N GLY A 60 15.91 17.93 -5.42
CA GLY A 60 16.62 19.01 -6.11
C GLY A 60 16.35 19.10 -7.61
N GLY A 61 15.15 18.72 -8.06
CA GLY A 61 14.77 18.70 -9.48
C GLY A 61 15.31 17.50 -10.27
N ARG A 62 15.86 16.50 -9.59
CA ARG A 62 16.30 15.22 -10.19
C ARG A 62 15.49 14.07 -9.62
N THR A 63 15.15 13.12 -10.48
CA THR A 63 14.59 11.83 -10.08
C THR A 63 15.73 10.83 -9.87
N LEU A 64 15.85 10.30 -8.66
CA LEU A 64 16.71 9.18 -8.31
C LEU A 64 15.86 7.91 -8.27
N ILE A 65 16.32 6.87 -8.95
CA ILE A 65 15.69 5.55 -8.98
C ILE A 65 16.70 4.57 -8.39
N THR A 66 16.26 3.73 -7.47
CA THR A 66 17.06 2.67 -6.86
C THR A 66 16.29 1.36 -6.93
N ASP A 67 16.96 0.28 -7.32
CA ASP A 67 16.35 -1.05 -7.34
C ASP A 67 16.25 -1.62 -5.92
N GLY A 68 15.17 -2.36 -5.65
CA GLY A 68 14.87 -2.92 -4.35
C GLY A 68 14.02 -2.00 -3.47
N PRO A 69 13.63 -2.49 -2.28
CA PRO A 69 12.73 -1.78 -1.40
C PRO A 69 13.42 -0.57 -0.76
N PHE A 70 12.60 0.30 -0.20
CA PHE A 70 12.99 1.56 0.41
C PHE A 70 14.07 1.44 1.49
N ALA A 71 14.04 0.38 2.29
CA ALA A 71 15.02 0.09 3.32
C ALA A 71 15.04 -1.42 3.61
N GLU A 72 16.16 -1.93 4.13
CA GLU A 72 16.21 -3.27 4.74
C GLU A 72 15.46 -3.26 6.09
N THR A 73 14.16 -2.97 6.09
CA THR A 73 13.31 -3.11 7.28
C THR A 73 13.21 -4.57 7.68
N ALA A 74 12.93 -4.86 8.95
CA ALA A 74 12.61 -6.22 9.37
C ALA A 74 11.31 -6.71 8.73
N GLU A 75 10.40 -5.79 8.41
CA GLU A 75 9.03 -6.06 7.95
C GLU A 75 8.89 -5.57 6.51
N VAL A 76 8.65 -6.50 5.57
CA VAL A 76 8.50 -6.22 4.14
C VAL A 76 7.03 -6.33 3.75
N ILE A 77 6.49 -5.36 3.01
CA ILE A 77 5.10 -5.42 2.55
C ILE A 77 4.95 -6.45 1.43
N GLY A 78 4.18 -7.50 1.61
CA GLY A 78 3.93 -8.54 0.59
C GLY A 78 2.65 -8.33 -0.21
N GLY A 79 1.75 -7.49 0.31
CA GLY A 79 0.45 -7.25 -0.26
C GLY A 79 -0.30 -6.16 0.50
N TYR A 80 -1.49 -5.84 0.00
CA TYR A 80 -2.40 -4.94 0.69
C TYR A 80 -3.85 -5.40 0.49
N TYR A 81 -4.72 -4.96 1.39
CA TYR A 81 -6.16 -4.92 1.20
C TYR A 81 -6.67 -3.51 1.41
N VAL A 82 -7.77 -3.16 0.75
CA VAL A 82 -8.63 -2.04 1.14
C VAL A 82 -9.90 -2.62 1.71
N LEU A 83 -10.15 -2.35 2.98
CA LEU A 83 -11.30 -2.82 3.73
C LEU A 83 -12.33 -1.70 3.85
N GLU A 84 -13.61 -2.04 3.73
CA GLU A 84 -14.72 -1.15 3.99
C GLU A 84 -15.46 -1.57 5.26
N GLY A 85 -15.75 -0.61 6.13
CA GLY A 85 -16.56 -0.81 7.32
C GLY A 85 -17.18 0.51 7.82
N SER A 86 -18.16 0.40 8.71
CA SER A 86 -18.83 1.53 9.32
C SER A 86 -17.96 2.24 10.38
N ASP A 87 -17.09 1.48 11.06
CA ASP A 87 -16.13 1.95 12.06
C ASP A 87 -14.86 1.08 12.12
N LEU A 88 -13.93 1.45 13.00
CA LEU A 88 -12.67 0.73 13.19
C LEU A 88 -12.88 -0.68 13.76
N ASP A 89 -13.85 -0.88 14.67
CA ASP A 89 -14.09 -2.18 15.31
C ASP A 89 -14.58 -3.22 14.30
N GLU A 90 -15.47 -2.84 13.39
CA GLU A 90 -15.91 -3.69 12.29
C GLU A 90 -14.73 -4.10 11.39
N VAL A 91 -13.86 -3.15 11.05
CA VAL A 91 -12.69 -3.42 10.21
C VAL A 91 -11.66 -4.28 10.93
N LEU A 92 -11.42 -4.06 12.22
CA LEU A 92 -10.54 -4.91 13.03
C LEU A 92 -11.06 -6.35 13.13
N ASN A 93 -12.37 -6.55 13.19
CA ASN A 93 -12.99 -7.88 13.18
C ASN A 93 -12.72 -8.63 11.87
N VAL A 94 -12.58 -7.94 10.75
CA VAL A 94 -12.17 -8.53 9.47
C VAL A 94 -10.65 -8.69 9.42
N ALA A 95 -9.89 -7.63 9.72
CA ALA A 95 -8.44 -7.57 9.56
C ALA A 95 -7.70 -8.62 10.40
N ARG A 96 -8.18 -8.93 11.61
CA ARG A 96 -7.59 -9.98 12.47
C ARG A 96 -7.59 -11.39 11.87
N HIS A 97 -8.29 -11.59 10.76
CA HIS A 97 -8.39 -12.85 10.06
C HIS A 97 -7.56 -12.91 8.77
N ILE A 98 -6.84 -11.84 8.45
CA ILE A 98 -5.86 -11.83 7.37
C ILE A 98 -4.75 -12.85 7.70
N PRO A 99 -4.42 -13.78 6.79
CA PRO A 99 -3.42 -14.81 7.04
C PRO A 99 -2.02 -14.23 7.29
N GLU A 100 -1.36 -14.72 8.34
CA GLU A 100 0.10 -14.70 8.54
C GLU A 100 0.79 -13.34 8.28
N ALA A 101 0.15 -12.24 8.65
CA ALA A 101 0.67 -10.90 8.46
C ALA A 101 0.69 -10.08 9.76
N ILE A 102 1.75 -9.29 9.92
CA ILE A 102 1.74 -8.07 10.73
C ILE A 102 1.07 -7.01 9.85
N ILE A 103 0.03 -6.35 10.35
CA ILE A 103 -0.80 -5.47 9.52
C ILE A 103 -0.63 -4.04 10.01
N GLU A 104 -0.32 -3.14 9.09
CA GLU A 104 -0.47 -1.70 9.31
C GLU A 104 -1.82 -1.28 8.75
N LEU A 105 -2.78 -0.97 9.64
CA LEU A 105 -4.12 -0.57 9.26
C LEU A 105 -4.26 0.95 9.30
N TRP A 106 -4.60 1.55 8.17
CA TRP A 106 -4.68 3.00 7.99
C TRP A 106 -6.08 3.43 7.59
N PRO A 107 -6.75 4.33 8.33
CA PRO A 107 -7.93 5.01 7.84
C PRO A 107 -7.60 5.79 6.56
N MET A 108 -8.44 5.68 5.55
CA MET A 108 -8.31 6.41 4.29
C MET A 108 -9.27 7.59 4.26
N PHE A 109 -8.79 8.74 3.76
CA PHE A 109 -9.65 9.90 3.50
C PHE A 109 -10.62 9.63 2.36
N GLU A 110 -10.11 9.02 1.29
CA GLU A 110 -10.87 8.59 0.13
C GLU A 110 -10.30 7.30 -0.44
N TRP A 111 -11.14 6.53 -1.13
CA TRP A 111 -10.71 5.38 -1.92
C TRP A 111 -11.40 5.42 -3.27
N MET A 112 -10.60 5.40 -4.33
CA MET A 112 -11.07 5.18 -5.69
C MET A 112 -10.93 3.68 -6.01
N PRO A 113 -12.04 2.95 -6.21
CA PRO A 113 -12.02 1.50 -6.39
C PRO A 113 -11.34 1.10 -7.69
N VAL A 114 -10.65 -0.04 -7.65
CA VAL A 114 -9.97 -0.63 -8.81
C VAL A 114 -10.92 -1.58 -9.54
N THR A 115 -11.08 -1.41 -10.84
CA THR A 115 -11.97 -2.27 -11.66
C THR A 115 -11.25 -3.42 -12.37
N ASP A 116 -9.93 -3.31 -12.59
CA ASP A 116 -9.06 -4.33 -13.18
C ASP A 116 -7.61 -4.07 -12.75
N GLN A 117 -6.95 -5.10 -12.18
CA GLN A 117 -5.56 -5.03 -11.69
C GLN A 117 -4.55 -5.68 -12.63
N LYS A 118 -4.98 -6.25 -13.76
CA LYS A 118 -4.06 -6.88 -14.70
C LYS A 118 -3.09 -5.83 -15.27
N GLY A 119 -1.79 -6.11 -15.16
CA GLY A 119 -0.74 -5.18 -15.57
C GLY A 119 -0.65 -3.91 -14.69
N CYS A 120 -1.17 -3.96 -13.46
CA CYS A 120 -1.08 -2.84 -12.53
C CYS A 120 0.13 -2.93 -11.60
N TRP A 121 0.52 -1.77 -11.11
CA TRP A 121 1.60 -1.54 -10.17
C TRP A 121 1.04 -0.76 -8.99
N MET A 122 1.45 -1.11 -7.78
CA MET A 122 1.21 -0.31 -6.59
C MET A 122 2.37 0.68 -6.43
N ALA A 123 2.03 1.97 -6.37
CA ALA A 123 2.94 3.04 -5.97
C ALA A 123 2.57 3.48 -4.54
N LEU A 124 3.31 3.02 -3.54
CA LEU A 124 3.13 3.41 -2.14
C LEU A 124 3.94 4.67 -1.84
N LEU A 125 3.27 5.74 -1.45
CA LEU A 125 3.91 6.99 -1.06
C LEU A 125 4.36 6.87 0.39
N ARG A 126 5.66 7.02 0.63
CA ARG A 126 6.25 7.05 1.96
C ARG A 126 6.80 8.44 2.22
N GLU A 127 6.41 9.03 3.34
CA GLU A 127 6.83 10.39 3.70
C GLU A 127 7.24 10.49 5.17
N PRO A 128 8.09 11.46 5.53
CA PRO A 128 8.45 11.66 6.93
C PRO A 128 7.22 11.91 7.79
N VAL A 129 7.17 11.33 8.99
CA VAL A 129 6.07 11.55 9.96
C VAL A 129 5.82 13.05 10.20
N ALA A 130 6.89 13.84 10.25
CA ALA A 130 6.81 15.29 10.46
C ALA A 130 6.20 16.06 9.27
N ALA A 131 6.02 15.42 8.11
CA ALA A 131 5.39 15.99 6.93
C ALA A 131 3.91 15.62 6.81
N ALA A 132 3.36 14.79 7.70
CA ALA A 132 1.95 14.42 7.67
C ALA A 132 1.05 15.66 7.81
N VAL A 133 0.06 15.76 6.92
CA VAL A 133 -0.90 16.86 6.88
C VAL A 133 -2.30 16.32 7.12
N ALA A 134 -3.03 16.89 8.07
CA ALA A 134 -4.40 16.46 8.36
C ALA A 134 -5.38 16.92 7.27
N PRO A 135 -6.34 16.06 6.86
CA PRO A 135 -7.38 16.44 5.92
C PRO A 135 -8.20 17.66 6.36
N GLY A 136 -8.59 18.48 5.38
CA GLY A 136 -9.41 19.69 5.60
C GLY A 136 -8.63 20.93 6.06
N THR A 137 -7.29 20.89 6.02
CA THR A 137 -6.43 22.06 6.24
C THR A 137 -6.07 22.72 4.90
N PRO A 138 -5.71 24.03 4.88
CA PRO A 138 -5.25 24.66 3.64
C PRO A 138 -4.04 23.98 2.99
N GLN A 139 -3.10 23.48 3.82
CA GLN A 139 -1.95 22.72 3.34
C GLN A 139 -2.36 21.39 2.70
N TRP A 140 -3.40 20.74 3.23
CA TRP A 140 -3.98 19.54 2.63
C TRP A 140 -4.57 19.86 1.26
N ASP A 141 -5.35 20.94 1.16
CA ASP A 141 -5.98 21.36 -0.10
C ASP A 141 -4.93 21.68 -1.18
N GLU A 142 -3.82 22.31 -0.80
CA GLU A 142 -2.66 22.56 -1.67
C GLU A 142 -2.03 21.24 -2.16
N GLY A 143 -1.80 20.28 -1.26
CA GLY A 143 -1.28 18.96 -1.61
C GLY A 143 -2.22 18.20 -2.56
N MET A 144 -3.52 18.17 -2.24
CA MET A 144 -4.55 17.54 -3.05
C MET A 144 -4.64 18.17 -4.45
N ALA A 145 -4.45 19.48 -4.58
CA ALA A 145 -4.41 20.14 -5.89
C ALA A 145 -3.25 19.63 -6.77
N GLU A 146 -2.10 19.27 -6.20
CA GLU A 146 -1.01 18.62 -6.95
C GLU A 146 -1.37 17.18 -7.34
N HIS A 147 -1.99 16.42 -6.43
CA HIS A 147 -2.47 15.06 -6.73
C HIS A 147 -3.54 15.04 -7.82
N GLU A 148 -4.43 16.04 -7.85
CA GLU A 148 -5.40 16.21 -8.94
C GLU A 148 -4.72 16.51 -10.28
N LYS A 149 -3.65 17.33 -10.29
CA LYS A 149 -2.87 17.57 -11.52
C LYS A 149 -2.23 16.28 -12.01
N PHE A 150 -1.67 15.48 -11.11
CA PHE A 150 -1.15 14.16 -11.44
C PHE A 150 -2.25 13.25 -12.00
N GLY A 151 -3.41 13.17 -11.35
CA GLY A 151 -4.54 12.38 -11.83
C GLY A 151 -4.98 12.77 -13.24
N ARG A 152 -5.05 14.08 -13.55
CA ARG A 152 -5.34 14.56 -14.91
C ARG A 152 -4.26 14.20 -15.92
N LEU A 153 -2.99 14.23 -15.52
CA LEU A 153 -1.84 13.89 -16.36
C LEU A 153 -1.78 12.39 -16.67
N ALA A 154 -2.00 11.56 -15.66
CA ALA A 154 -1.97 10.11 -15.75
C ALA A 154 -3.23 9.54 -16.43
N GLY A 155 -4.36 10.24 -16.31
CA GLY A 155 -5.61 9.88 -16.97
C GLY A 155 -6.05 8.46 -16.60
N SER A 156 -6.37 7.66 -17.63
CA SER A 156 -6.81 6.27 -17.44
C SER A 156 -5.72 5.33 -16.89
N ALA A 157 -4.46 5.75 -16.83
CA ALA A 157 -3.42 4.95 -16.18
C ALA A 157 -3.65 4.83 -14.67
N VAL A 158 -4.34 5.78 -14.03
CA VAL A 158 -4.75 5.62 -12.63
C VAL A 158 -5.97 4.70 -12.57
N ARG A 159 -5.80 3.52 -11.97
CA ARG A 159 -6.86 2.53 -11.78
C ARG A 159 -7.50 2.60 -10.40
N GLY A 160 -6.76 3.11 -9.42
CA GLY A 160 -7.25 3.33 -8.07
C GLY A 160 -6.23 4.10 -7.26
N GLY A 161 -6.59 4.43 -6.04
CA GLY A 161 -5.73 5.15 -5.12
C GLY A 161 -6.52 5.81 -4.01
N GLY A 162 -5.78 6.29 -3.01
CA GLY A 162 -6.38 7.00 -1.89
C GLY A 162 -5.31 7.52 -0.94
N ALA A 163 -5.63 8.65 -0.33
CA ALA A 163 -4.80 9.29 0.69
C ALA A 163 -5.14 8.74 2.08
N LEU A 164 -4.13 8.65 2.95
CA LEU A 164 -4.28 8.15 4.31
C LEU A 164 -4.47 9.31 5.29
N TYR A 165 -5.13 9.03 6.41
CA TYR A 165 -5.09 9.93 7.56
C TYR A 165 -3.69 9.94 8.20
N PRO A 166 -3.38 10.94 9.04
CA PRO A 166 -2.06 11.05 9.67
C PRO A 166 -1.67 9.81 10.52
N PRO A 167 -0.36 9.62 10.78
CA PRO A 167 0.16 8.38 11.38
C PRO A 167 -0.38 8.02 12.77
N ASP A 168 -0.85 9.00 13.54
CA ASP A 168 -1.49 8.77 14.84
C ASP A 168 -2.86 8.08 14.73
N SER A 169 -3.43 8.01 13.53
CA SER A 169 -4.67 7.28 13.23
C SER A 169 -4.47 5.82 12.84
N ALA A 170 -3.23 5.39 12.57
CA ALA A 170 -2.93 4.03 12.17
C ALA A 170 -3.04 3.06 13.36
N THR A 171 -3.23 1.78 13.07
CA THR A 171 -3.20 0.71 14.06
C THR A 171 -2.36 -0.45 13.54
N THR A 172 -1.34 -0.84 14.29
CA THR A 172 -0.58 -2.04 14.02
C THR A 172 -1.27 -3.25 14.66
N ILE A 173 -1.52 -4.28 13.85
CA ILE A 173 -2.16 -5.54 14.26
C ILE A 173 -1.14 -6.66 14.18
N ARG A 174 -0.99 -7.41 15.28
CA ARG A 174 -0.23 -8.66 15.31
C ARG A 174 -1.12 -9.77 15.84
N VAL A 175 -1.17 -10.90 15.14
CA VAL A 175 -1.85 -12.11 15.63
C VAL A 175 -0.80 -13.16 15.94
N ARG A 176 -0.70 -13.55 17.21
CA ARG A 176 0.26 -14.56 17.68
C ARG A 176 -0.47 -15.56 18.56
N ASP A 177 -0.35 -16.85 18.24
CA ASP A 177 -0.96 -17.95 19.00
C ASP A 177 -2.49 -17.78 19.22
N GLY A 178 -3.16 -17.10 18.29
CA GLY A 178 -4.60 -16.79 18.35
C GLY A 178 -4.96 -15.54 19.16
N GLU A 179 -4.00 -14.89 19.80
CA GLU A 179 -4.18 -13.63 20.50
C GLU A 179 -3.94 -12.44 19.58
N LEU A 180 -4.83 -11.45 19.68
CA LEU A 180 -4.77 -10.20 18.94
C LEU A 180 -4.04 -9.15 19.77
N LEU A 181 -2.92 -8.64 19.26
CA LEU A 181 -2.19 -7.52 19.82
C LEU A 181 -2.40 -6.30 18.92
N LEU A 182 -2.93 -5.23 19.50
CA LEU A 182 -3.11 -3.94 18.85
C LEU A 182 -2.11 -2.94 19.42
N THR A 183 -1.46 -2.17 18.55
CA THR A 183 -0.57 -1.07 18.93
C THR A 183 -0.97 0.18 18.16
N ASP A 184 -1.11 1.30 18.85
CA ASP A 184 -1.43 2.59 18.23
C ASP A 184 -0.26 3.05 17.34
N GLY A 185 -0.59 3.52 16.14
CA GLY A 185 0.36 3.99 15.14
C GLY A 185 0.91 2.91 14.20
N PRO A 186 1.75 3.34 13.23
CA PRO A 186 2.38 2.48 12.25
C PRO A 186 3.53 1.66 12.85
N PHE A 187 4.21 0.86 12.02
CA PHE A 187 5.40 0.12 12.44
C PHE A 187 6.44 1.03 13.08
N ALA A 188 6.87 0.69 14.29
CA ALA A 188 7.36 1.66 15.27
C ALA A 188 8.78 2.23 15.04
N GLU A 189 9.40 2.05 13.87
CA GLU A 189 10.84 2.34 13.69
C GLU A 189 11.23 2.96 12.34
N THR A 190 10.30 3.50 11.55
CA THR A 190 10.63 4.09 10.25
C THR A 190 10.65 5.63 10.27
N ALA A 191 11.65 6.21 9.61
CA ALA A 191 11.72 7.66 9.41
C ALA A 191 10.63 8.17 8.44
N GLU A 192 10.16 7.31 7.55
CA GLU A 192 9.12 7.57 6.55
C GLU A 192 8.01 6.51 6.69
N VAL A 193 6.75 6.93 6.67
CA VAL A 193 5.55 6.10 6.87
C VAL A 193 4.62 6.24 5.67
N ALA A 194 3.68 5.32 5.50
CA ALA A 194 2.72 5.39 4.40
C ALA A 194 1.88 6.69 4.51
N ASN A 195 1.70 7.39 3.38
CA ASN A 195 0.86 8.59 3.28
C ASN A 195 -0.28 8.43 2.25
N GLY A 196 -0.15 7.46 1.35
CA GLY A 196 -1.12 7.21 0.29
C GLY A 196 -0.65 6.11 -0.64
N LEU A 197 -1.53 5.66 -1.52
CA LEU A 197 -1.15 4.77 -2.62
C LEU A 197 -1.84 5.15 -3.92
N TYR A 198 -1.22 4.76 -5.03
CA TYR A 198 -1.86 4.63 -6.32
C TYR A 198 -1.75 3.20 -6.83
N VAL A 199 -2.78 2.77 -7.58
CA VAL A 199 -2.74 1.60 -8.45
C VAL A 199 -2.68 2.10 -9.88
N LEU A 200 -1.57 1.81 -10.56
CA LEU A 200 -1.24 2.36 -11.87
C LEU A 200 -1.13 1.24 -12.91
N ALA A 201 -1.86 1.38 -14.03
CA ALA A 201 -1.66 0.52 -15.19
C ALA A 201 -0.43 0.99 -15.99
N ALA A 202 0.44 0.05 -16.32
CA ALA A 202 1.61 0.29 -17.17
C ALA A 202 2.02 -1.01 -17.88
N ASP A 203 2.46 -0.89 -19.13
CA ASP A 203 2.83 -2.04 -19.95
C ASP A 203 4.14 -2.71 -19.47
N ASP A 204 5.01 -1.93 -18.85
CA ASP A 204 6.32 -2.37 -18.36
C ASP A 204 6.80 -1.53 -17.16
N ARG A 205 7.90 -2.00 -16.55
CA ARG A 205 8.53 -1.37 -15.39
C ARG A 205 9.01 0.06 -15.68
N GLU A 206 9.54 0.31 -16.87
CA GLU A 206 10.07 1.64 -17.24
C GLU A 206 8.94 2.67 -17.30
N SER A 207 7.82 2.31 -17.92
CA SER A 207 6.61 3.12 -18.00
C SER A 207 5.98 3.33 -16.62
N ALA A 208 5.97 2.30 -15.77
CA ALA A 208 5.50 2.40 -14.38
C ALA A 208 6.36 3.36 -13.56
N ILE A 209 7.69 3.29 -13.68
CA ILE A 209 8.63 4.21 -13.03
C ILE A 209 8.44 5.64 -13.55
N ALA A 210 8.36 5.83 -14.86
CA ALA A 210 8.21 7.14 -15.47
C ALA A 210 6.89 7.81 -15.08
N LEU A 211 5.82 7.05 -14.88
CA LEU A 211 4.55 7.56 -14.38
C LEU A 211 4.65 7.88 -12.88
N SER A 212 5.21 6.95 -12.09
CA SER A 212 5.33 7.10 -10.64
C SER A 212 6.22 8.28 -10.25
N ALA A 213 7.29 8.56 -11.00
CA ALA A 213 8.15 9.71 -10.78
C ALA A 213 7.43 11.07 -10.84
N LYS A 214 6.20 11.12 -11.39
CA LYS A 214 5.36 12.32 -11.48
C LYS A 214 4.37 12.45 -10.32
N ILE A 215 4.27 11.45 -9.45
CA ILE A 215 3.42 11.51 -8.25
C ILE A 215 4.00 12.58 -7.31
N PRO A 216 3.17 13.48 -6.77
CA PRO A 216 3.60 14.43 -5.75
C PRO A 216 4.04 13.68 -4.50
N VAL A 217 5.27 13.96 -4.06
CA VAL A 217 5.82 13.54 -2.77
C VAL A 217 6.70 14.66 -2.21
N THR A 218 6.84 14.72 -0.90
CA THR A 218 7.75 15.68 -0.25
C THR A 218 9.20 15.45 -0.69
N PRO A 219 10.08 16.47 -0.60
CA PRO A 219 11.49 16.33 -0.99
C PRO A 219 12.28 15.26 -0.21
N LYS A 220 11.76 14.85 0.96
CA LYS A 220 12.33 13.81 1.82
C LYS A 220 11.54 12.50 1.78
N GLY A 221 10.46 12.45 1.01
CA GLY A 221 9.67 11.25 0.80
C GLY A 221 10.22 10.39 -0.34
N CYS A 222 9.50 9.31 -0.63
CA CYS A 222 9.74 8.45 -1.78
C CYS A 222 8.45 7.74 -2.21
N ILE A 223 8.58 7.03 -3.32
CA ILE A 223 7.58 6.08 -3.80
C ILE A 223 8.23 4.70 -3.85
N GLU A 224 7.63 3.74 -3.18
CA GLU A 224 7.94 2.32 -3.33
C GLU A 224 6.99 1.75 -4.39
N LEU A 225 7.53 1.43 -5.56
CA LEU A 225 6.79 0.92 -6.71
C LEU A 225 6.98 -0.60 -6.83
N ARG A 226 5.88 -1.36 -6.82
CA ARG A 226 5.88 -2.82 -6.97
C ARG A 226 4.77 -3.28 -7.90
N GLN A 227 5.07 -4.28 -8.74
CA GLN A 227 4.06 -4.88 -9.60
C GLN A 227 3.05 -5.67 -8.75
N ILE A 228 1.77 -5.57 -9.11
CA ILE A 228 0.71 -6.39 -8.50
C ILE A 228 0.66 -7.71 -9.26
N VAL A 229 0.63 -8.81 -8.52
CA VAL A 229 0.46 -10.15 -9.10
C VAL A 229 -0.93 -10.24 -9.70
N ALA A 230 -1.00 -10.52 -11.00
CA ALA A 230 -2.25 -10.78 -11.67
C ALA A 230 -2.68 -12.23 -11.38
N TYR A 231 -3.83 -12.41 -10.75
CA TYR A 231 -4.46 -13.72 -10.68
C TYR A 231 -5.17 -14.00 -12.01
N SER A 232 -5.00 -15.21 -12.55
CA SER A 232 -5.86 -15.69 -13.62
C SER A 232 -7.24 -15.98 -13.04
N GLU A 233 -8.28 -15.38 -13.62
CA GLU A 233 -9.68 -15.81 -13.41
C GLU A 233 -9.88 -17.30 -13.71
#